data_AF-A0A5E4N7M3-F1
#
_entry.id   AF-A0A5E4N7M3-F1
#
_cell.length_a   1.000
_cell.length_b   1.000
_cell.length_c   1.000
_cell.angle_alpha   90.00
_cell.angle_beta   90.00
_cell.angle_gamma   90.00
#
_symmetry.space_group_name_H-M   'P 1'
#
loop_
_entity.id
_entity.type
_entity.pdbx_description
1 polymer ?
#
loop_
_entity_poly.entity_id
_entity_poly.type
_entity_poly.pdbx_seq_one_letter_code
_entity_poly.pdbx_strand_id
1 'polypeptide(L)'
;MDTKTIECCLKLYLNEKAVITGKGSKSWEEVNIEKGVRQGCNLSPTLFNLYIKNTLNQLREEEIWGIKINAILYSVPRESW
;
A
#
# COMPACT_ATOMS: atom_id res chain seq x y z
N MET A 1 14.17 1.30 -14.60
CA MET A 1 13.18 2.39 -14.61
C MET A 1 13.97 3.67 -14.81
N ASP A 2 13.64 4.48 -15.81
CA ASP A 2 14.38 5.71 -16.06
C ASP A 2 14.08 6.77 -14.97
N THR A 3 15.00 7.70 -14.80
CA THR A 3 14.93 8.73 -13.74
C THR A 3 13.70 9.63 -13.88
N LYS A 4 13.26 9.90 -15.12
CA LYS A 4 12.10 10.77 -15.37
C LYS A 4 10.80 10.10 -14.96
N THR A 5 10.65 8.81 -15.26
CA THR A 5 9.50 8.00 -14.83
C THR A 5 9.39 7.95 -13.30
N ILE A 6 10.53 7.78 -12.59
CA ILE A 6 10.58 7.82 -11.13
C ILE A 6 10.09 9.18 -10.62
N GLU A 7 10.60 10.28 -11.19
CA GLU A 7 10.24 11.63 -10.78
C GLU A 7 8.75 11.94 -11.02
N CYS A 8 8.20 11.49 -12.15
CA CYS A 8 6.76 11.59 -12.44
C CYS A 8 5.93 10.82 -11.42
N CYS A 9 6.32 9.59 -11.07
CA CYS A 9 5.63 8.80 -10.07
C CYS A 9 5.66 9.49 -8.70
N LEU A 10 6.82 10.04 -8.29
CA LEU A 10 6.93 10.76 -7.03
C LEU A 10 6.01 11.97 -6.98
N LYS A 11 5.97 12.80 -8.04
CA LYS A 11 5.07 13.96 -8.10
C LYS A 11 3.59 13.60 -8.03
N LEU A 12 3.19 12.42 -8.51
CA LEU A 12 1.81 11.95 -8.44
C LEU A 12 1.37 11.52 -7.03
N TYR A 13 2.32 11.12 -6.18
CA TYR A 13 2.06 10.59 -4.83
C TYR A 13 2.56 11.53 -3.71
N LEU A 14 3.26 12.61 -4.03
CA LEU A 14 3.65 13.65 -3.08
C LEU A 14 2.45 14.54 -2.73
N ASN A 15 2.27 14.83 -1.44
CA ASN A 15 1.22 15.71 -0.91
C ASN A 15 -0.19 15.30 -1.38
N GLU A 16 -0.42 14.00 -1.58
CA GLU A 16 -1.72 13.49 -1.99
C GLU A 16 -2.76 13.71 -0.88
N LYS A 17 -3.98 14.05 -1.29
CA LYS A 17 -5.13 14.21 -0.39
C LYS A 17 -6.21 13.20 -0.72
N ALA A 18 -6.79 12.59 0.30
CA ALA A 18 -7.99 11.78 0.21
C ALA A 18 -9.21 12.61 0.67
N VAL A 19 -10.36 12.30 0.10
CA VAL A 19 -11.65 12.85 0.55
C VAL A 19 -12.42 11.74 1.26
N ILE A 20 -12.73 11.95 2.53
CA ILE A 20 -13.49 11.01 3.35
C ILE A 20 -14.96 11.43 3.37
N THR A 21 -15.84 10.43 3.26
CA THR A 21 -17.27 10.60 2.99
C THR A 21 -18.01 9.57 3.84
N GLY A 22 -18.83 10.03 4.79
CA GLY A 22 -19.68 9.15 5.59
C GLY A 22 -20.95 8.77 4.83
N LYS A 23 -21.38 7.51 4.94
CA LYS A 23 -22.65 7.06 4.33
C LYS A 23 -23.82 7.85 4.91
N GLY A 24 -24.53 8.61 4.06
CA GLY A 24 -25.65 9.48 4.46
C GLY A 24 -25.25 10.88 4.94
N SER A 25 -23.95 11.19 4.99
CA SER A 25 -23.42 12.52 5.32
C SER A 25 -23.23 13.35 4.04
N LYS A 26 -23.57 14.64 4.10
CA LYS A 26 -23.21 15.62 3.04
C LYS A 26 -21.86 16.31 3.29
N SER A 27 -21.21 16.01 4.42
CA SER A 27 -19.88 16.54 4.74
C SER A 27 -18.79 15.68 4.13
N TRP A 28 -17.74 16.35 3.67
CA TRP A 28 -16.54 15.76 3.09
C TRP A 28 -15.35 16.38 3.80
N GLU A 29 -14.43 15.55 4.26
CA GLU A 29 -13.19 16.00 4.88
C GLU A 29 -12.01 15.64 3.99
N GLU A 30 -11.19 16.64 3.66
CA GLU A 30 -9.89 16.41 3.04
C GLU A 30 -8.87 16.01 4.10
N VAL A 31 -8.19 14.88 3.89
CA VAL A 31 -7.07 14.45 4.72
C VAL A 31 -5.84 14.22 3.85
N ASN A 32 -4.67 14.54 4.38
CA ASN A 32 -3.42 14.18 3.70
C ASN A 32 -3.22 12.67 3.79
N ILE A 33 -2.84 12.05 2.68
CA ILE A 33 -2.39 10.65 2.67
C ILE A 33 -0.93 10.64 3.12
N GLU A 34 -0.69 10.19 4.35
CA GLU A 34 0.68 10.05 4.85
C GLU A 34 1.31 8.71 4.46
N LYS A 35 0.52 7.63 4.47
CA LYS A 35 0.95 6.27 4.14
C LYS A 35 -0.13 5.57 3.33
N GLY A 36 0.29 4.88 2.27
CA GLY A 36 -0.60 4.07 1.45
C GLY A 36 -0.47 4.39 -0.03
N VAL A 37 -1.48 3.99 -0.78
CA VAL A 37 -1.56 4.18 -2.23
C VAL A 37 -2.88 4.84 -2.61
N ARG A 38 -2.88 5.56 -3.73
CA ARG A 38 -4.04 6.25 -4.28
C ARG A 38 -5.18 5.30 -4.63
N GLN A 39 -6.36 5.52 -4.05
CA GLN A 39 -7.56 4.78 -4.41
C GLN A 39 -7.94 5.03 -5.87
N GLY A 40 -8.30 3.96 -6.60
CA GLY A 40 -8.67 4.03 -8.01
C GLY A 40 -7.53 4.29 -9.00
N CYS A 41 -6.28 4.38 -8.55
CA CYS A 41 -5.12 4.53 -9.44
C CYS A 41 -4.63 3.16 -9.92
N ASN A 42 -4.58 2.96 -11.24
CA ASN A 42 -4.08 1.74 -11.88
C ASN A 42 -2.58 1.50 -11.63
N LEU A 43 -1.81 2.53 -11.30
CA LEU A 43 -0.39 2.42 -10.99
C LEU A 43 -0.13 1.96 -9.54
N SER A 44 -1.10 2.19 -8.64
CA SER A 44 -0.96 1.86 -7.22
C SER A 44 -0.63 0.39 -6.94
N PRO A 45 -1.28 -0.61 -7.57
CA PRO A 45 -0.92 -2.02 -7.36
C PRO A 45 0.54 -2.32 -7.74
N THR A 46 1.01 -1.76 -8.86
CA THR A 46 2.39 -1.98 -9.34
C THR A 46 3.41 -1.37 -8.39
N LEU A 47 3.18 -0.13 -7.94
CA LEU A 47 4.08 0.55 -6.99
C LEU A 47 4.09 -0.15 -5.62
N PHE A 48 2.93 -0.60 -5.15
CA PHE A 48 2.81 -1.37 -3.91
C PHE A 48 3.63 -2.67 -3.99
N ASN A 49 3.46 -3.44 -5.06
CA ASN A 49 4.21 -4.68 -5.28
C ASN A 49 5.71 -4.44 -5.35
N LEU A 50 6.14 -3.36 -6.00
CA LEU A 50 7.56 -2.97 -6.06
C LEU A 50 8.11 -2.65 -4.67
N TYR A 51 7.38 -1.85 -3.89
CA TYR A 51 7.78 -1.41 -2.56
C TYR A 51 7.93 -2.59 -1.58
N ILE A 52 6.96 -3.51 -1.55
CA ILE A 52 6.97 -4.63 -0.58
C ILE A 52 7.91 -5.77 -0.99
N LYS A 53 8.39 -5.82 -2.24
CA LYS A 53 9.13 -6.98 -2.78
C LYS A 53 10.31 -7.40 -1.91
N ASN A 54 11.14 -6.44 -1.50
CA ASN A 54 12.32 -6.75 -0.69
C ASN A 54 11.93 -7.27 0.69
N THR A 55 10.93 -6.64 1.32
CA THR A 55 10.41 -7.07 2.61
C THR A 55 9.81 -8.47 2.53
N LEU A 56 9.03 -8.78 1.49
CA LEU A 56 8.49 -10.12 1.29
C LEU A 56 9.59 -11.18 1.10
N ASN A 57 10.68 -10.84 0.41
CA ASN A 57 11.83 -11.74 0.29
C ASN A 57 12.52 -11.97 1.64
N GLN A 58 12.73 -10.93 2.43
CA GLN A 58 13.32 -11.05 3.77
C GLN A 58 12.45 -11.89 4.70
N LEU A 59 11.13 -11.64 4.72
CA LEU A 59 10.19 -12.44 5.51
C LEU A 59 10.21 -13.92 5.09
N ARG A 60 10.43 -14.21 3.80
CA ARG A 60 10.58 -15.57 3.30
C ARG A 60 11.88 -16.22 3.78
N GLU A 61 12.99 -15.49 3.70
CA GLU A 61 14.31 -15.96 4.18
C GLU A 61 14.30 -16.22 5.69
N GLU A 62 13.58 -15.40 6.45
CA GLU A 62 13.40 -15.55 7.90
C GLU A 62 12.30 -16.55 8.29
N GLU A 63 11.70 -17.24 7.32
CA GLU A 63 10.58 -18.18 7.51
C GLU A 63 9.39 -17.60 8.30
N ILE A 64 9.10 -16.31 8.12
CA ILE A 64 7.95 -15.63 8.74
C ILE A 64 6.71 -15.83 7.86
N TRP A 65 5.84 -16.75 8.28
CA TRP A 65 4.64 -17.16 7.54
C TRP A 65 3.34 -16.59 8.09
N GLY A 66 3.36 -15.43 8.76
CA GLY A 66 2.11 -14.84 9.23
C GLY A 66 2.27 -13.56 10.03
N ILE A 67 1.14 -12.95 10.36
CA ILE A 67 1.05 -11.74 11.17
C ILE A 67 0.00 -11.90 12.27
N LYS A 68 0.32 -11.41 13.48
CA LYS A 68 -0.62 -11.40 14.60
C LYS A 68 -1.30 -10.05 14.70
N ILE A 69 -2.63 -10.02 14.55
CA ILE A 69 -3.46 -8.81 14.65
C ILE A 69 -4.52 -9.06 15.72
N ASN A 70 -4.56 -8.21 16.76
CA ASN A 70 -5.54 -8.31 17.85
C ASN A 70 -5.72 -9.73 18.41
N ALA A 71 -4.59 -10.39 18.68
CA ALA A 71 -4.49 -11.78 19.15
C ALA A 71 -4.82 -12.89 18.14
N ILE A 72 -5.29 -12.57 16.93
CA ILE A 72 -5.53 -13.54 15.85
C ILE A 72 -4.26 -13.65 15.00
N LEU A 73 -3.80 -14.89 14.77
CA LEU A 73 -2.71 -15.18 13.84
C LEU A 73 -3.28 -15.41 12.43
N TYR A 74 -2.82 -14.61 11.48
CA TYR A 74 -3.10 -14.77 10.06
C TYR A 74 -1.88 -15.38 9.39
N SER A 75 -1.94 -16.68 9.09
CA SER A 75 -0.86 -17.40 8.44
C SER A 75 -1.00 -17.38 6.92
N VAL A 76 0.12 -17.21 6.21
CA VAL A 76 0.23 -17.40 4.76
C VAL A 76 0.51 -18.90 4.51
N PRO A 77 -0.31 -19.61 3.72
CA PRO A 77 -0.07 -21.02 3.43
C PRO A 77 1.24 -21.20 2.66
N ARG A 78 2.02 -22.24 3.00
CA ARG A 78 3.29 -22.55 2.32
C ARG A 78 3.14 -22.82 0.82
N GLU A 79 1.94 -23.15 0.36
CA GLU A 79 1.64 -23.56 -1.02
C GLU A 79 1.11 -22.41 -1.90
N SER A 80 0.98 -21.19 -1.38
CA SER A 80 0.28 -20.10 -2.08
C SER A 80 1.16 -19.22 -3.01
N TRP A 81 2.36 -19.67 -3.37
CA TRP A 81 3.29 -18.92 -4.24
C TRP A 81 4.08 -19.82 -5.18
#